data_AF-A0A927IXW9-F1
#
_entry.id   AF-A0A927IXW9-F1
#
_cell.length_a   1.000
_cell.length_b   1.000
_cell.length_c   1.000
_cell.angle_alpha   90.00
_cell.angle_beta   90.00
_cell.angle_gamma   90.00
#
_symmetry.space_group_name_H-M   'P 1'
#
loop_
_entity.id
_entity.type
_entity.pdbx_description
1 polymer ?
#
loop_
_entity_poly.entity_id
_entity_poly.type
_entity_poly.pdbx_seq_one_letter_code
_entity_poly.pdbx_strand_id
1 'polypeptide(L)'
;MPTYDWPLIQQRSGDSIESLVATLLRREYSDARQVNPSQGDGGIDVLRPTPAGLEIWQVKGFTTAMTDSQFRQVKKSWRRFVEEHVTPGEHPIARYHLVTPWTPTQERTALFDELTAGASFPRQWDGDAFIAGLADRYPETMQRFTHGEGVLEQFIGQKAMLASSPVERGESLTMLDAIATRQDSLDALRDTVSDNYRIEHGTRTTANSHEVPLPADDDLAVYHRMTYLGDSRWKYESVVPRNPDSLETEPISLNVEFLAVPGTREHDAVRAWSEWGVPFQDAHVRTVTTGGPFSDGQPVESTISIIERGRSEAPQLYLRCTTGDGTSRFRLPLVVAARTVGAHTGWLRLVVDTPERALNCELRFKQRRDVEGKVQVGNVDGRNPEAVRDELETLLSISEEDVLSVETGNGEALMRAHGIALPTALEAIHLPVAQHLTQLQAHTASVLVMPSIAEITDNQFHYLSLLASIYGGTAHRWSWTEVTFQMPQDDAEAERIREVAVNALAGTGHLVRVEAPVFQLGNRTYAIDHPVASTAHSIRLEPGVDPTALRPADTFRLVPGGDAGVTTAKVVDWNPGSIQLD
;
A
#
# COMPACT_ATOMS: atom_id res chain seq x y z
N MET A 1 -28.25 26.44 -45.95
CA MET A 1 -27.25 25.40 -46.29
C MET A 1 -26.78 24.77 -44.99
N PRO A 2 -26.48 23.47 -44.95
CA PRO A 2 -25.94 22.84 -43.75
C PRO A 2 -24.57 23.46 -43.41
N THR A 3 -24.30 23.63 -42.11
CA THR A 3 -23.06 24.22 -41.58
C THR A 3 -21.85 23.35 -41.90
N TYR A 4 -22.02 22.03 -41.94
CA TYR A 4 -20.96 21.06 -42.24
C TYR A 4 -21.31 20.13 -43.40
N ASP A 5 -20.29 19.59 -44.06
CA ASP A 5 -20.43 18.51 -45.05
C ASP A 5 -20.62 17.16 -44.34
N TRP A 6 -21.84 16.96 -43.81
CA TRP A 6 -22.20 15.76 -43.06
C TRP A 6 -21.94 14.43 -43.80
N PRO A 7 -22.22 14.30 -45.12
CA PRO A 7 -21.82 13.12 -45.89
C PRO A 7 -20.31 12.84 -45.86
N LEU A 8 -19.47 13.87 -45.94
CA LEU A 8 -18.01 13.72 -45.91
C LEU A 8 -17.53 13.24 -44.52
N ILE A 9 -18.09 13.79 -43.45
CA ILE A 9 -17.76 13.41 -42.07
C ILE A 9 -18.12 11.94 -41.82
N GLN A 10 -19.31 11.51 -42.29
CA GLN A 10 -19.78 10.14 -42.16
C GLN A 10 -18.92 9.12 -42.93
N GLN A 11 -18.25 9.55 -44.01
CA GLN A 11 -17.39 8.69 -44.81
C GLN A 11 -15.96 8.58 -44.24
N ARG A 12 -15.46 9.59 -43.53
CA ARG A 12 -14.05 9.70 -43.11
C ARG A 12 -13.75 9.27 -41.68
N SER A 13 -14.68 9.50 -40.74
CA SER A 13 -14.42 9.26 -39.31
C SER A 13 -14.31 7.78 -38.93
N GLY A 14 -14.90 6.86 -39.70
CA GLY A 14 -15.11 5.47 -39.27
C GLY A 14 -16.20 5.34 -38.20
N ASP A 15 -16.43 6.40 -37.41
CA ASP A 15 -17.47 6.53 -36.39
C ASP A 15 -18.79 7.11 -36.94
N SER A 16 -19.89 6.86 -36.22
CA SER A 16 -21.22 7.35 -36.59
C SER A 16 -21.42 8.83 -36.21
N ILE A 17 -22.32 9.53 -36.92
CA ILE A 17 -22.72 10.90 -36.54
C ILE A 17 -23.38 10.90 -35.15
N GLU A 18 -24.07 9.82 -34.81
CA GLU A 18 -24.62 9.60 -33.47
C GLU A 18 -23.52 9.61 -32.41
N SER A 19 -22.39 8.95 -32.66
CA SER A 19 -21.22 8.96 -31.76
C SER A 19 -20.60 10.36 -31.60
N LEU A 20 -20.53 11.15 -32.68
CA LEU A 20 -20.05 12.53 -32.62
C LEU A 20 -20.92 13.39 -31.71
N VAL A 21 -22.24 13.39 -31.94
CA VAL A 21 -23.17 14.21 -31.16
C VAL A 21 -23.22 13.75 -29.71
N ALA A 22 -23.20 12.44 -29.45
CA ALA A 22 -23.13 11.90 -28.10
C ALA A 22 -21.84 12.35 -27.37
N THR A 23 -20.70 12.38 -28.07
CA THR A 23 -19.43 12.86 -27.52
C THR A 23 -19.50 14.35 -27.20
N LEU A 24 -20.03 15.18 -28.11
CA LEU A 24 -20.23 16.61 -27.88
C LEU A 24 -21.15 16.89 -26.68
N LEU A 25 -22.24 16.12 -26.53
CA LEU A 25 -23.15 16.25 -25.39
C LEU A 25 -22.48 15.87 -24.06
N ARG A 26 -21.66 14.81 -24.03
CA ARG A 26 -20.89 14.42 -22.84
C ARG A 26 -19.75 15.39 -22.51
N ARG A 27 -19.26 16.15 -23.50
CA ARG A 27 -18.31 17.26 -23.29
C ARG A 27 -19.00 18.50 -22.70
N GLU A 28 -20.23 18.78 -23.14
CA GLU A 28 -21.07 19.86 -22.62
C GLU A 28 -21.54 19.59 -21.18
N TYR A 29 -21.98 18.36 -20.93
CA TYR A 29 -22.60 17.97 -19.68
C TYR A 29 -21.83 16.81 -19.06
N SER A 30 -20.99 17.10 -18.05
CA SER A 30 -20.14 16.10 -17.38
C SER A 30 -20.93 15.01 -16.62
N ASP A 31 -22.19 15.30 -16.30
CA ASP A 31 -23.17 14.40 -15.67
C ASP A 31 -24.01 13.62 -16.69
N ALA A 32 -23.86 13.88 -18.00
CA ALA A 32 -24.53 13.12 -19.03
C ALA A 32 -23.87 11.75 -19.26
N ARG A 33 -24.72 10.77 -19.59
CA ARG A 33 -24.37 9.37 -19.78
C ARG A 33 -24.87 8.85 -21.12
N GLN A 34 -24.07 8.01 -21.77
CA GLN A 34 -24.46 7.37 -23.03
C GLN A 34 -25.11 6.01 -22.75
N VAL A 35 -26.27 5.75 -23.33
CA VAL A 35 -26.99 4.48 -23.14
C VAL A 35 -26.44 3.44 -24.10
N ASN A 36 -26.03 2.29 -23.56
CA ASN A 36 -25.38 1.24 -24.32
C ASN A 36 -26.42 0.37 -25.07
N PRO A 37 -26.29 0.15 -26.40
CA PRO A 37 -27.29 -0.60 -27.19
C PRO A 37 -27.53 -2.05 -26.73
N SER A 38 -26.57 -2.66 -26.03
CA SER A 38 -26.59 -4.06 -25.59
C SER A 38 -27.63 -4.37 -24.50
N GLN A 39 -28.11 -3.36 -23.77
CA GLN A 39 -29.20 -3.51 -22.79
C GLN A 39 -30.58 -3.13 -23.36
N GLY A 40 -30.63 -2.76 -24.64
CA GLY A 40 -31.80 -2.17 -25.29
C GLY A 40 -31.79 -0.65 -25.10
N ASP A 41 -31.64 0.11 -26.19
CA ASP A 41 -31.55 1.58 -26.14
C ASP A 41 -32.82 2.26 -25.59
N GLY A 42 -33.95 1.56 -25.55
CA GLY A 42 -35.26 2.12 -25.20
C GLY A 42 -35.68 3.37 -25.99
N GLY A 43 -34.99 3.74 -27.06
CA GLY A 43 -35.14 5.04 -27.72
C GLY A 43 -34.44 6.21 -27.00
N ILE A 44 -33.32 5.96 -26.32
CA ILE A 44 -32.46 6.94 -25.64
C ILE A 44 -31.02 6.70 -26.07
N ASP A 45 -30.31 7.74 -26.53
CA ASP A 45 -28.87 7.65 -26.82
C ASP A 45 -28.04 8.30 -25.70
N VAL A 46 -28.51 9.43 -25.16
CA VAL A 46 -27.86 10.13 -24.05
C VAL A 46 -28.91 10.53 -23.02
N LEU A 47 -28.59 10.36 -21.74
CA LEU A 47 -29.42 10.82 -20.62
C LEU A 47 -28.60 11.66 -19.64
N ARG A 48 -29.26 12.56 -18.94
CA ARG A 48 -28.65 13.39 -17.90
C ARG A 48 -29.61 13.54 -16.71
N PRO A 49 -29.19 13.19 -15.49
CA PRO A 49 -29.98 13.46 -14.31
C PRO A 49 -29.93 14.95 -13.95
N THR A 50 -31.09 15.57 -13.76
CA THR A 50 -31.21 16.95 -13.28
C THR A 50 -32.11 17.01 -12.04
N PRO A 51 -32.06 18.09 -11.25
CA PRO A 51 -32.99 18.26 -10.12
C PRO A 51 -34.48 18.22 -10.51
N ALA A 52 -34.80 18.52 -11.78
CA ALA A 52 -36.17 18.49 -12.30
C ALA A 52 -36.58 17.13 -12.89
N GLY A 53 -35.65 16.17 -13.00
CA GLY A 53 -35.86 14.89 -13.66
C GLY A 53 -34.79 14.57 -14.71
N LEU A 54 -35.04 13.56 -15.54
CA LEU A 54 -34.13 13.14 -16.61
C LEU A 54 -34.28 14.04 -17.84
N GLU A 55 -33.17 14.60 -18.32
CA GLU A 55 -33.07 15.21 -19.64
C GLU A 55 -32.50 14.18 -20.61
N ILE A 56 -33.17 14.02 -21.75
CA ILE A 56 -32.98 12.85 -22.63
C ILE A 56 -32.75 13.34 -24.05
N TRP A 57 -31.73 12.77 -24.72
CA TRP A 57 -31.46 12.99 -26.14
C TRP A 57 -31.53 11.68 -26.90
N GLN A 58 -32.34 11.66 -27.94
CA GLN A 58 -32.28 10.69 -29.02
C GLN A 58 -31.64 11.36 -30.23
N VAL A 59 -30.51 10.84 -30.67
CA VAL A 59 -29.76 11.28 -31.84
C VAL A 59 -30.11 10.39 -33.04
N LYS A 60 -30.33 10.99 -34.21
CA LYS A 60 -30.41 10.27 -35.48
C LYS A 60 -29.53 10.93 -36.52
N GLY A 61 -28.65 10.16 -37.17
CA GLY A 61 -27.71 10.62 -38.20
C GLY A 61 -28.35 10.99 -39.55
N PHE A 62 -29.53 11.61 -39.55
CA PHE A 62 -30.21 12.03 -40.78
C PHE A 62 -29.61 13.34 -41.31
N THR A 63 -28.82 13.24 -42.38
CA THR A 63 -28.04 14.35 -42.96
C THR A 63 -28.74 15.09 -44.10
N THR A 64 -29.82 14.52 -44.64
CA THR A 64 -30.61 15.08 -45.75
C THR A 64 -32.08 15.20 -45.38
N ALA A 65 -32.88 15.80 -46.29
CA ALA A 65 -34.32 15.95 -46.09
C ALA A 65 -34.97 14.62 -45.70
N MET A 66 -35.61 14.61 -44.54
CA MET A 66 -36.09 13.39 -43.93
C MET A 66 -37.21 12.73 -44.76
N THR A 67 -36.96 11.49 -45.17
CA THR A 67 -37.91 10.61 -45.86
C THR A 67 -38.96 10.05 -44.89
N ASP A 68 -40.09 9.59 -45.42
CA ASP A 68 -41.14 8.98 -44.58
C ASP A 68 -40.68 7.69 -43.89
N SER A 69 -39.72 6.97 -44.45
CA SER A 69 -39.11 5.81 -43.79
C SER A 69 -38.27 6.23 -42.58
N GLN A 70 -37.48 7.29 -42.67
CA GLN A 70 -36.72 7.85 -41.54
C GLN A 70 -37.67 8.39 -40.46
N PHE A 71 -38.77 9.05 -40.85
CA PHE A 71 -39.76 9.50 -39.87
C PHE A 71 -40.47 8.33 -39.16
N ARG A 72 -40.69 7.19 -39.85
CA ARG A 72 -41.18 5.96 -39.19
C ARG A 72 -40.20 5.46 -38.12
N GLN A 73 -38.89 5.64 -38.31
CA GLN A 73 -37.89 5.27 -37.29
C GLN A 73 -37.99 6.19 -36.06
N VAL A 74 -38.21 7.49 -36.25
CA VAL A 74 -38.49 8.44 -35.15
C VAL A 74 -39.74 8.01 -34.38
N LYS A 75 -40.84 7.71 -35.09
CA LYS A 75 -42.08 7.20 -34.47
C LYS A 75 -41.87 5.94 -33.64
N LYS A 76 -41.07 5.00 -34.16
CA LYS A 76 -40.77 3.75 -33.46
C LYS A 76 -39.95 4.00 -32.19
N SER A 77 -38.92 4.86 -32.29
CA SER A 77 -38.05 5.20 -31.16
C SER A 77 -38.82 5.93 -30.07
N TRP A 78 -39.68 6.89 -30.44
CA TRP A 78 -40.56 7.59 -29.49
C TRP A 78 -41.52 6.66 -28.75
N ARG A 79 -42.18 5.72 -29.45
CA ARG A 79 -43.08 4.76 -28.78
C ARG A 79 -42.34 3.90 -27.78
N ARG A 80 -41.16 3.40 -28.18
CA ARG A 80 -40.30 2.60 -27.32
C ARG A 80 -39.91 3.38 -26.06
N PHE A 81 -39.52 4.63 -26.23
CA PHE A 81 -39.20 5.51 -25.11
C PHE A 81 -40.39 5.71 -24.16
N VAL A 82 -41.59 5.92 -24.71
CA VAL A 82 -42.79 6.05 -23.89
C VAL A 82 -43.15 4.75 -23.16
N GLU A 83 -43.08 3.61 -23.84
CA GLU A 83 -43.40 2.30 -23.29
C GLU A 83 -42.42 1.85 -22.21
N GLU A 84 -41.12 2.12 -22.40
CA GLU A 84 -40.06 1.62 -21.52
C GLU A 84 -39.73 2.61 -20.37
N HIS A 85 -39.86 3.94 -20.59
CA HIS A 85 -39.31 4.94 -19.65
C HIS A 85 -40.31 5.98 -19.11
N VAL A 86 -41.50 6.13 -19.72
CA VAL A 86 -42.51 7.11 -19.25
C VAL A 86 -43.47 6.48 -18.23
N THR A 87 -43.29 5.20 -17.89
CA THR A 87 -44.11 4.48 -16.91
C THR A 87 -43.96 5.09 -15.49
N PRO A 88 -45.05 5.29 -14.72
CA PRO A 88 -44.99 6.03 -13.46
C PRO A 88 -44.24 5.23 -12.38
N GLY A 89 -43.05 5.65 -11.98
CA GLY A 89 -42.41 5.11 -10.77
C GLY A 89 -40.92 5.36 -10.59
N GLU A 90 -40.13 5.42 -11.66
CA GLU A 90 -38.67 5.36 -11.49
C GLU A 90 -38.00 6.74 -11.54
N HIS A 91 -38.24 7.61 -12.53
CA HIS A 91 -37.77 9.00 -12.51
C HIS A 91 -38.65 9.93 -13.37
N PRO A 92 -38.99 11.16 -12.93
CA PRO A 92 -39.69 12.11 -13.78
C PRO A 92 -38.80 12.54 -14.96
N ILE A 93 -39.38 12.74 -16.15
CA ILE A 93 -38.66 13.25 -17.32
C ILE A 93 -38.78 14.78 -17.33
N ALA A 94 -37.63 15.45 -17.32
CA ALA A 94 -37.54 16.91 -17.37
C ALA A 94 -37.72 17.44 -18.79
N ARG A 95 -37.13 16.77 -19.80
CA ARG A 95 -37.21 17.16 -21.22
C ARG A 95 -36.75 16.03 -22.14
N TYR A 96 -37.32 15.98 -23.35
CA TYR A 96 -36.90 15.07 -24.41
C TYR A 96 -36.44 15.85 -25.65
N HIS A 97 -35.28 15.48 -26.20
CA HIS A 97 -34.69 16.06 -27.39
C HIS A 97 -34.58 15.01 -28.50
N LEU A 98 -35.05 15.36 -29.70
CA LEU A 98 -34.67 14.69 -30.93
C LEU A 98 -33.58 15.52 -31.61
N VAL A 99 -32.39 14.96 -31.78
CA VAL A 99 -31.25 15.65 -32.40
C VAL A 99 -30.97 15.06 -33.77
N THR A 100 -30.97 15.90 -34.81
CA THR A 100 -30.62 15.48 -36.18
C THR A 100 -29.75 16.51 -36.89
N PRO A 101 -28.76 16.09 -37.72
CA PRO A 101 -27.97 17.01 -38.54
C PRO A 101 -28.82 17.82 -39.53
N TRP A 102 -29.91 17.24 -40.02
CA TRP A 102 -30.88 17.97 -40.84
C TRP A 102 -31.83 18.80 -39.97
N THR A 103 -31.97 20.08 -40.30
CA THR A 103 -32.95 20.97 -39.64
C THR A 103 -34.37 20.72 -40.17
N PRO A 104 -35.37 20.46 -39.30
CA PRO A 104 -36.73 20.15 -39.74
C PRO A 104 -37.41 21.34 -40.42
N THR A 105 -38.25 21.04 -41.43
CA THR A 105 -39.21 22.01 -41.97
C THR A 105 -40.37 22.20 -41.01
N GLN A 106 -41.09 23.32 -41.14
CA GLN A 106 -42.27 23.60 -40.30
C GLN A 106 -43.31 22.47 -40.35
N GLU A 107 -43.52 21.87 -41.51
CA GLU A 107 -44.42 20.71 -41.68
C GLU A 107 -43.95 19.49 -40.88
N ARG A 108 -42.63 19.20 -40.87
CA ARG A 108 -42.08 18.07 -40.09
C ARG A 108 -42.09 18.35 -38.59
N THR A 109 -41.86 19.59 -38.16
CA THR A 109 -42.02 19.99 -36.76
C THR A 109 -43.45 19.78 -36.30
N ALA A 110 -44.45 20.21 -37.08
CA ALA A 110 -45.86 19.98 -36.75
C ALA A 110 -46.21 18.48 -36.62
N LEU A 111 -45.68 17.63 -37.50
CA LEU A 111 -45.86 16.18 -37.41
C LEU A 111 -45.19 15.57 -36.16
N PHE A 112 -44.06 16.12 -35.71
CA PHE A 112 -43.39 15.69 -34.48
C PHE A 112 -44.16 16.16 -33.24
N ASP A 113 -44.70 17.37 -33.26
CA ASP A 113 -45.54 17.90 -32.19
C ASP A 113 -46.81 17.07 -32.03
N GLU A 114 -47.44 16.66 -33.14
CA GLU A 114 -48.59 15.76 -33.16
C GLU A 114 -48.24 14.37 -32.60
N LEU A 115 -47.11 13.80 -33.03
CA LEU A 115 -46.62 12.51 -32.53
C LEU A 115 -46.40 12.50 -31.01
N THR A 116 -45.92 13.62 -30.47
CA THR A 116 -45.50 13.76 -29.07
C THR A 116 -46.54 14.47 -28.19
N ALA A 117 -47.72 14.80 -28.71
CA ALA A 117 -48.73 15.62 -28.04
C ALA A 117 -49.19 15.06 -26.68
N GLY A 118 -49.13 13.74 -26.49
CA GLY A 118 -49.52 13.08 -25.24
C GLY A 118 -48.48 13.14 -24.10
N ALA A 119 -47.28 13.68 -24.33
CA ALA A 119 -46.25 13.75 -23.30
C ALA A 119 -46.48 14.91 -22.31
N SER A 120 -46.29 14.62 -21.02
CA SER A 120 -46.45 15.59 -19.92
C SER A 120 -45.22 16.48 -19.69
N PHE A 121 -44.20 16.38 -20.54
CA PHE A 121 -42.92 17.07 -20.43
C PHE A 121 -42.58 17.82 -21.74
N PRO A 122 -41.70 18.84 -21.68
CA PRO A 122 -41.21 19.54 -22.86
C PRO A 122 -40.51 18.62 -23.86
N ARG A 123 -40.73 18.87 -25.16
CA ARG A 123 -40.05 18.18 -26.26
C ARG A 123 -39.45 19.20 -27.22
N GLN A 124 -38.28 18.90 -27.76
CA GLN A 124 -37.58 19.77 -28.69
C GLN A 124 -36.98 18.95 -29.82
N TRP A 125 -37.01 19.50 -31.04
CA TRP A 125 -36.26 18.96 -32.16
C TRP A 125 -35.10 19.90 -32.48
N ASP A 126 -33.90 19.45 -32.15
CA ASP A 126 -32.65 20.15 -32.38
C ASP A 126 -32.02 19.77 -33.72
N GLY A 127 -31.82 20.77 -34.58
CA GLY A 127 -31.27 20.62 -35.92
C GLY A 127 -29.78 20.97 -36.02
N ASP A 128 -29.33 21.25 -37.24
CA ASP A 128 -27.94 21.60 -37.60
C ASP A 128 -27.35 22.70 -36.70
N ALA A 129 -28.14 23.75 -36.39
CA ALA A 129 -27.68 24.88 -35.59
C ALA A 129 -27.33 24.52 -34.14
N PHE A 130 -28.02 23.53 -33.55
CA PHE A 130 -27.70 23.05 -32.21
C PHE A 130 -26.37 22.32 -32.20
N ILE A 131 -26.16 21.43 -33.18
CA ILE A 131 -24.92 20.67 -33.32
C ILE A 131 -23.75 21.62 -33.63
N ALA A 132 -23.97 22.62 -34.49
CA ALA A 132 -22.98 23.67 -34.75
C ALA A 132 -22.62 24.45 -33.49
N GLY A 133 -23.59 24.81 -32.66
CA GLY A 133 -23.33 25.46 -31.38
C GLY A 133 -22.48 24.62 -30.41
N LEU A 134 -22.65 23.29 -30.42
CA LEU A 134 -21.79 22.37 -29.67
C LEU A 134 -20.40 22.27 -30.30
N ALA A 135 -20.32 22.13 -31.62
CA ALA A 135 -19.07 22.00 -32.36
C ALA A 135 -18.21 23.28 -32.28
N ASP A 136 -18.81 24.47 -32.20
CA ASP A 136 -18.11 25.73 -31.98
C ASP A 136 -17.49 25.81 -30.58
N ARG A 137 -18.10 25.18 -29.58
CA ARG A 137 -17.57 25.09 -28.21
C ARG A 137 -16.50 24.00 -28.06
N TYR A 138 -16.57 22.95 -28.88
CA TYR A 138 -15.63 21.82 -28.89
C TYR A 138 -15.04 21.56 -30.28
N PRO A 139 -14.32 22.54 -30.85
CA PRO A 139 -13.80 22.45 -32.22
C PRO A 139 -12.80 21.30 -32.39
N GLU A 140 -12.08 20.93 -31.33
CA GLU A 140 -11.14 19.79 -31.32
C GLU A 140 -11.83 18.45 -31.55
N THR A 141 -12.96 18.20 -30.89
CA THR A 141 -13.76 16.98 -31.07
C THR A 141 -14.25 16.94 -32.52
N MET A 142 -14.76 18.06 -33.03
CA MET A 142 -15.22 18.15 -34.41
C MET A 142 -14.10 17.90 -35.43
N GLN A 143 -12.90 18.44 -35.20
CA GLN A 143 -11.75 18.24 -36.06
C GLN A 143 -11.31 16.78 -36.13
N ARG A 144 -11.33 16.06 -34.98
CA ARG A 144 -11.00 14.63 -34.90
C ARG A 144 -11.94 13.78 -35.77
N PHE A 145 -13.25 13.99 -35.64
CA PHE A 145 -14.23 13.29 -36.48
C PHE A 145 -14.17 13.71 -37.96
N THR A 146 -13.77 14.95 -38.26
CA THR A 146 -13.72 15.42 -39.65
C THR A 146 -12.51 14.88 -40.42
N HIS A 147 -11.37 14.70 -39.75
CA HIS A 147 -10.11 14.40 -40.42
C HIS A 147 -9.49 13.04 -40.08
N GLY A 148 -10.00 12.33 -39.07
CA GLY A 148 -9.42 11.08 -38.56
C GLY A 148 -8.11 11.30 -37.78
N GLU A 149 -7.56 10.23 -37.20
CA GLU A 149 -6.38 10.30 -36.30
C GLU A 149 -5.13 10.92 -36.95
N GLY A 150 -4.83 10.59 -38.21
CA GLY A 150 -3.58 11.01 -38.87
C GLY A 150 -3.44 12.52 -39.13
N VAL A 151 -4.55 13.28 -39.19
CA VAL A 151 -4.51 14.74 -39.40
C VAL A 151 -4.48 15.49 -38.06
N LEU A 152 -4.99 14.87 -36.99
CA LEU A 152 -4.87 15.42 -35.63
C LEU A 152 -3.40 15.53 -35.23
N GLU A 153 -2.55 14.57 -35.59
CA GLU A 153 -1.09 14.65 -35.38
C GLU A 153 -0.46 15.87 -36.06
N GLN A 154 -0.89 16.20 -37.28
CA GLN A 154 -0.39 17.37 -38.00
C GLN A 154 -0.84 18.67 -37.33
N PHE A 155 -2.06 18.73 -36.83
CA PHE A 155 -2.60 19.87 -36.09
C PHE A 155 -1.92 20.05 -34.73
N ILE A 156 -1.70 18.96 -34.00
CA ILE A 156 -0.91 18.93 -32.77
C ILE A 156 0.50 19.43 -33.06
N GLY A 157 1.14 18.98 -34.14
CA GLY A 157 2.46 19.45 -34.58
C GLY A 157 2.50 20.96 -34.81
N GLN A 158 1.50 21.52 -35.51
CA GLN A 158 1.41 22.97 -35.76
C GLN A 158 1.23 23.77 -34.47
N LYS A 159 0.29 23.34 -33.60
CA LYS A 159 0.08 23.99 -32.30
C LYS A 159 1.30 23.85 -31.38
N ALA A 160 2.00 22.73 -31.42
CA ALA A 160 3.24 22.53 -30.65
C ALA A 160 4.37 23.46 -31.14
N MET A 161 4.49 23.68 -32.46
CA MET A 161 5.40 24.70 -33.01
C MET A 161 5.04 26.12 -32.57
N LEU A 162 3.75 26.45 -32.52
CA LEU A 162 3.25 27.74 -31.99
C LEU A 162 3.56 27.89 -30.49
N ALA A 163 3.32 26.86 -29.67
CA ALA A 163 3.66 26.87 -28.25
C ALA A 163 5.18 26.96 -28.00
N SER A 164 5.99 26.48 -28.96
CA SER A 164 7.46 26.56 -28.93
C SER A 164 8.01 27.87 -29.50
N SER A 165 7.14 28.76 -30.00
CA SER A 165 7.59 30.01 -30.62
C SER A 165 8.20 30.99 -29.59
N PRO A 166 9.14 31.84 -30.01
CA PRO A 166 9.68 32.89 -29.14
C PRO A 166 8.54 33.80 -28.70
N VAL A 167 8.35 33.99 -27.40
CA VAL A 167 7.44 35.04 -26.90
C VAL A 167 8.08 36.37 -27.30
N GLU A 168 7.40 37.12 -28.16
CA GLU A 168 7.87 38.44 -28.60
C GLU A 168 8.11 39.30 -27.36
N ARG A 169 9.33 39.83 -27.24
CA ARG A 169 9.72 40.73 -26.14
C ARG A 169 9.02 42.09 -26.35
N GLY A 170 7.73 42.17 -26.04
CA GLY A 170 7.10 43.43 -25.69
C GLY A 170 7.67 43.93 -24.36
N GLU A 171 7.83 45.24 -24.20
CA GLU A 171 8.47 45.89 -23.03
C GLU A 171 7.81 45.58 -21.67
N SER A 172 6.71 44.83 -21.63
CA SER A 172 5.89 44.60 -20.44
C SER A 172 5.72 43.12 -20.01
N LEU A 173 6.30 42.14 -20.71
CA LEU A 173 6.09 40.71 -20.40
C LEU A 173 7.25 40.14 -19.60
N THR A 174 7.00 39.61 -18.39
CA THR A 174 8.04 38.98 -17.58
C THR A 174 8.37 37.58 -18.11
N MET A 175 9.53 37.03 -17.71
CA MET A 175 9.87 35.64 -18.06
C MET A 175 8.88 34.63 -17.47
N LEU A 176 8.32 34.90 -16.28
CA LEU A 176 7.33 34.03 -15.65
C LEU A 176 6.01 34.04 -16.42
N ASP A 177 5.54 35.21 -16.87
CA ASP A 177 4.34 35.33 -17.71
C ASP A 177 4.51 34.61 -19.04
N ALA A 178 5.71 34.70 -19.63
CA ALA A 178 6.06 33.98 -20.85
C ALA A 178 6.09 32.46 -20.65
N ILE A 179 6.48 31.97 -19.47
CA ILE A 179 6.43 30.54 -19.12
C ILE A 179 4.98 30.10 -18.91
N ALA A 180 4.19 30.87 -18.16
CA ALA A 180 2.78 30.58 -17.90
C ALA A 180 1.97 30.51 -19.21
N THR A 181 2.13 31.49 -20.10
CA THR A 181 1.44 31.51 -21.41
C THR A 181 1.75 30.27 -22.25
N ARG A 182 3.01 29.79 -22.22
CA ARG A 182 3.40 28.56 -22.91
C ARG A 182 2.81 27.34 -22.23
N GLN A 183 2.81 27.31 -20.91
CA GLN A 183 2.23 26.23 -20.12
C GLN A 183 0.72 26.10 -20.40
N ASP A 184 -0.01 27.21 -20.43
CA ASP A 184 -1.43 27.25 -20.79
C ASP A 184 -1.68 26.73 -22.21
N SER A 185 -0.81 27.10 -23.16
CA SER A 185 -0.89 26.61 -24.54
C SER A 185 -0.63 25.10 -24.65
N LEU A 186 0.31 24.59 -23.86
CA LEU A 186 0.61 23.16 -23.77
C LEU A 186 -0.50 22.38 -23.05
N ASP A 187 -1.15 22.97 -22.05
CA ASP A 187 -2.27 22.36 -21.34
C ASP A 187 -3.53 22.31 -22.22
N ALA A 188 -3.81 23.39 -22.96
CA ALA A 188 -4.85 23.39 -23.98
C ALA A 188 -4.59 22.32 -25.05
N LEU A 189 -3.33 22.09 -25.43
CA LEU A 189 -2.96 20.99 -26.32
C LEU A 189 -3.23 19.62 -25.72
N ARG A 190 -2.84 19.38 -24.46
CA ARG A 190 -3.10 18.12 -23.74
C ARG A 190 -4.60 17.82 -23.66
N ASP A 191 -5.43 18.83 -23.46
CA ASP A 191 -6.89 18.69 -23.41
C ASP A 191 -7.51 18.25 -24.74
N THR A 192 -6.80 18.39 -25.86
CA THR A 192 -7.24 17.91 -27.19
C THR A 192 -6.83 16.46 -27.49
N VAL A 193 -6.01 15.83 -26.65
CA VAL A 193 -5.50 14.47 -26.90
C VAL A 193 -6.60 13.41 -26.76
N SER A 194 -7.58 13.62 -25.87
CA SER A 194 -8.69 12.69 -25.66
C SER A 194 -10.00 13.44 -25.35
N ASP A 195 -11.11 12.94 -25.90
CA ASP A 195 -12.44 13.46 -25.59
C ASP A 195 -12.97 12.92 -24.26
N ASN A 196 -12.56 11.70 -23.87
CA ASN A 196 -13.04 11.01 -22.66
C ASN A 196 -12.14 11.25 -21.43
N TYR A 197 -10.86 11.58 -21.65
CA TYR A 197 -9.90 11.74 -20.57
C TYR A 197 -9.28 13.14 -20.52
N ARG A 198 -8.91 13.58 -19.32
CA ARG A 198 -8.01 14.70 -19.08
C ARG A 198 -6.68 14.16 -18.57
N ILE A 199 -5.58 14.80 -18.97
CA ILE A 199 -4.25 14.47 -18.47
C ILE A 199 -3.85 15.54 -17.46
N GLU A 200 -3.81 15.20 -16.19
CA GLU A 200 -3.20 16.03 -15.16
C GLU A 200 -1.71 15.75 -15.09
N HIS A 201 -0.89 16.77 -14.87
CA HIS A 201 0.56 16.59 -14.89
C HIS A 201 1.24 17.56 -13.93
N GLY A 202 2.46 17.21 -13.55
CA GLY A 202 3.28 18.06 -12.71
C GLY A 202 4.61 17.41 -12.36
N THR A 203 5.28 18.01 -11.38
CA THR A 203 6.50 17.43 -10.81
C THR A 203 6.39 17.31 -9.32
N ARG A 204 6.96 16.25 -8.76
CA ARG A 204 7.02 15.97 -7.33
C ARG A 204 8.46 15.63 -6.94
N THR A 205 8.92 16.15 -5.81
CA THR A 205 10.21 15.78 -5.21
C THR A 205 9.96 14.85 -4.03
N THR A 206 10.61 13.70 -4.01
CA THR A 206 10.56 12.72 -2.91
C THR A 206 11.77 12.89 -1.99
N ALA A 207 11.67 12.42 -0.74
CA ALA A 207 12.80 12.42 0.18
C ALA A 207 13.91 11.45 -0.27
N ASN A 208 13.52 10.32 -0.87
CA ASN A 208 14.42 9.26 -1.33
C ASN A 208 14.32 9.13 -2.86
N SER A 209 15.47 9.10 -3.54
CA SER A 209 15.57 9.06 -5.01
C SER A 209 15.07 7.77 -5.66
N HIS A 210 14.93 6.70 -4.88
CA HIS A 210 14.60 5.36 -5.38
C HIS A 210 13.14 4.96 -5.20
N GLU A 211 12.32 5.78 -4.53
CA GLU A 211 10.93 5.45 -4.25
C GLU A 211 10.01 6.12 -5.26
N VAL A 212 9.27 5.32 -6.04
CA VAL A 212 8.26 5.83 -6.96
C VAL A 212 7.11 6.41 -6.14
N PRO A 213 6.75 7.69 -6.32
CA PRO A 213 5.65 8.29 -5.59
C PRO A 213 4.32 7.64 -6.01
N LEU A 214 3.77 6.80 -5.14
CA LEU A 214 2.50 6.14 -5.41
C LEU A 214 1.31 7.13 -5.29
N PRO A 215 0.26 6.98 -6.13
CA PRO A 215 -0.98 7.75 -6.02
C PRO A 215 -1.68 7.51 -4.68
N ALA A 216 -2.38 8.53 -4.18
CA ALA A 216 -3.22 8.43 -2.99
C ALA A 216 -4.43 7.49 -3.24
N ASP A 217 -5.10 7.07 -2.16
CA ASP A 217 -6.25 6.16 -2.28
C ASP A 217 -7.54 6.87 -2.74
N ASP A 218 -7.62 8.19 -2.61
CA ASP A 218 -8.71 9.05 -3.09
C ASP A 218 -8.44 9.66 -4.48
N ASP A 219 -7.37 9.23 -5.15
CA ASP A 219 -7.03 9.71 -6.49
C ASP A 219 -8.07 9.24 -7.51
N LEU A 220 -8.63 10.19 -8.27
CA LEU A 220 -9.64 9.93 -9.31
C LEU A 220 -9.02 9.44 -10.62
N ALA A 221 -7.69 9.52 -10.75
CA ALA A 221 -7.01 9.04 -11.93
C ALA A 221 -7.02 7.52 -12.02
N VAL A 222 -7.11 7.03 -13.25
CA VAL A 222 -7.22 5.59 -13.56
C VAL A 222 -5.93 5.01 -14.10
N TYR A 223 -4.98 5.88 -14.47
CA TYR A 223 -3.67 5.49 -14.97
C TYR A 223 -2.67 6.60 -14.67
N HIS A 224 -1.46 6.23 -14.24
CA HIS A 224 -0.38 7.17 -13.97
C HIS A 224 0.88 6.78 -14.72
N ARG A 225 1.51 7.76 -15.35
CA ARG A 225 2.86 7.65 -15.88
C ARG A 225 3.80 8.49 -15.04
N MET A 226 4.83 7.86 -14.48
CA MET A 226 5.87 8.51 -13.68
C MET A 226 7.19 8.46 -14.44
N THR A 227 7.88 9.59 -14.55
CA THR A 227 9.20 9.68 -15.20
C THR A 227 10.20 10.28 -14.23
N TYR A 228 11.28 9.54 -13.94
CA TYR A 228 12.35 10.04 -13.09
C TYR A 228 13.17 11.10 -13.82
N LEU A 229 13.35 12.26 -13.19
CA LEU A 229 14.08 13.41 -13.75
C LEU A 229 15.48 13.60 -13.14
N GLY A 230 15.87 12.79 -12.14
CA GLY A 230 17.06 13.01 -11.31
C GLY A 230 16.75 13.80 -10.05
N ASP A 231 17.69 13.83 -9.09
CA ASP A 231 17.60 14.59 -7.83
C ASP A 231 16.31 14.34 -7.02
N SER A 232 15.87 13.07 -6.96
CA SER A 232 14.60 12.68 -6.32
C SER A 232 13.36 13.36 -6.91
N ARG A 233 13.45 13.89 -8.14
CA ARG A 233 12.33 14.53 -8.84
C ARG A 233 11.69 13.57 -9.83
N TRP A 234 10.36 13.60 -9.84
CA TRP A 234 9.52 12.81 -10.70
C TRP A 234 8.56 13.73 -11.46
N LYS A 235 8.44 13.54 -12.77
CA LYS A 235 7.30 14.04 -13.53
C LYS A 235 6.18 13.03 -13.42
N TYR A 236 4.96 13.48 -13.14
CA TYR A 236 3.77 12.64 -13.20
C TYR A 236 2.83 13.10 -14.30
N GLU A 237 2.15 12.15 -14.93
CA GLU A 237 1.05 12.36 -15.86
C GLU A 237 -0.07 11.37 -15.50
N SER A 238 -1.16 11.90 -14.94
CA SER A 238 -2.32 11.15 -14.43
C SER A 238 -3.49 11.29 -15.40
N VAL A 239 -4.07 10.16 -15.81
CA VAL A 239 -5.25 10.12 -16.70
C VAL A 239 -6.50 10.11 -15.84
N VAL A 240 -7.29 11.17 -15.92
CA VAL A 240 -8.53 11.34 -15.14
C VAL A 240 -9.74 11.25 -16.09
N PRO A 241 -10.72 10.37 -15.80
CA PRO A 241 -11.98 10.31 -16.54
C PRO A 241 -12.71 11.67 -16.51
N ARG A 242 -13.20 12.15 -17.64
CA ARG A 242 -14.02 13.40 -17.68
C ARG A 242 -15.45 13.16 -17.26
N ASN A 243 -15.95 11.94 -17.45
CA ASN A 243 -17.29 11.52 -17.07
C ASN A 243 -17.27 10.05 -16.57
N PRO A 244 -18.32 9.60 -15.84
CA PRO A 244 -18.38 8.23 -15.31
C PRO A 244 -18.27 7.14 -16.38
N ASP A 245 -18.76 7.40 -17.59
CA ASP A 245 -18.84 6.42 -18.69
C ASP A 245 -17.55 6.36 -19.53
N SER A 246 -16.54 7.17 -19.21
CA SER A 246 -15.30 7.25 -19.99
C SER A 246 -14.60 5.90 -20.07
N LEU A 247 -14.62 5.14 -18.97
CA LEU A 247 -14.02 3.81 -18.87
C LEU A 247 -14.79 2.74 -19.65
N GLU A 248 -16.09 2.91 -19.86
CA GLU A 248 -16.89 2.00 -20.67
C GLU A 248 -16.79 2.33 -22.16
N THR A 249 -16.72 3.63 -22.48
CA THR A 249 -16.67 4.13 -23.86
C THR A 249 -15.30 3.87 -24.50
N GLU A 250 -14.23 4.13 -23.75
CA GLU A 250 -12.85 4.01 -24.21
C GLU A 250 -11.98 3.39 -23.10
N PRO A 251 -12.13 2.08 -22.81
CA PRO A 251 -11.40 1.42 -21.72
C PRO A 251 -9.90 1.47 -21.94
N ILE A 252 -9.15 1.80 -20.88
CA ILE A 252 -7.69 1.70 -20.86
C ILE A 252 -7.32 0.28 -20.43
N SER A 253 -6.68 -0.47 -21.32
CA SER A 253 -6.27 -1.86 -21.05
C SER A 253 -4.75 -2.00 -21.18
N LEU A 254 -4.14 -2.71 -20.23
CA LEU A 254 -2.74 -3.10 -20.28
C LEU A 254 -2.64 -4.59 -20.59
N ASN A 255 -2.19 -4.94 -21.78
CA ASN A 255 -1.90 -6.32 -22.14
C ASN A 255 -0.50 -6.67 -21.69
N VAL A 256 -0.34 -7.74 -20.92
CA VAL A 256 0.93 -8.17 -20.31
C VAL A 256 1.26 -9.59 -20.75
N GLU A 257 2.37 -9.77 -21.46
CA GLU A 257 2.96 -11.06 -21.78
C GLU A 257 4.17 -11.29 -20.87
N PHE A 258 4.10 -12.27 -19.98
CA PHE A 258 5.21 -12.61 -19.09
C PHE A 258 6.29 -13.40 -19.84
N LEU A 259 7.54 -12.95 -19.75
CA LEU A 259 8.70 -13.56 -20.41
C LEU A 259 9.48 -14.51 -19.49
N ALA A 260 8.96 -14.77 -18.28
CA ALA A 260 9.60 -15.58 -17.26
C ALA A 260 9.79 -17.05 -17.67
N VAL A 261 11.04 -17.51 -17.69
CA VAL A 261 11.42 -18.86 -18.14
C VAL A 261 11.07 -19.92 -17.08
N PRO A 262 10.43 -21.05 -17.45
CA PRO A 262 10.13 -22.14 -16.53
C PRO A 262 11.33 -22.63 -15.72
N GLY A 263 11.13 -22.86 -14.41
CA GLY A 263 12.18 -23.28 -13.48
C GLY A 263 13.01 -22.13 -12.88
N THR A 264 12.74 -20.88 -13.25
CA THR A 264 13.32 -19.70 -12.60
C THR A 264 12.48 -19.23 -11.41
N ARG A 265 13.10 -18.51 -10.47
CA ARG A 265 12.39 -17.86 -9.35
C ARG A 265 11.32 -16.88 -9.83
N GLU A 266 11.61 -16.17 -10.92
CA GLU A 266 10.68 -15.24 -11.55
C GLU A 266 9.41 -15.97 -12.04
N HIS A 267 9.59 -17.09 -12.73
CA HIS A 267 8.46 -17.91 -13.19
C HIS A 267 7.63 -18.45 -12.03
N ASP A 268 8.28 -18.89 -10.94
CA ASP A 268 7.58 -19.34 -9.74
C ASP A 268 6.79 -18.20 -9.08
N ALA A 269 7.31 -16.98 -9.07
CA ALA A 269 6.63 -15.79 -8.53
C ALA A 269 5.42 -15.39 -9.39
N VAL A 270 5.57 -15.35 -10.72
CA VAL A 270 4.46 -15.08 -11.66
C VAL A 270 3.38 -16.15 -11.54
N ARG A 271 3.76 -17.43 -11.41
CA ARG A 271 2.80 -18.52 -11.15
C ARG A 271 2.08 -18.32 -9.82
N ALA A 272 2.80 -18.01 -8.74
CA ALA A 272 2.21 -17.78 -7.43
C ALA A 272 1.24 -16.59 -7.42
N TRP A 273 1.54 -15.53 -8.17
CA TRP A 273 0.60 -14.43 -8.40
C TRP A 273 -0.63 -14.86 -9.19
N SER A 274 -0.44 -15.56 -10.31
CA SER A 274 -1.54 -16.04 -11.15
C SER A 274 -2.50 -16.95 -10.40
N GLU A 275 -1.96 -17.84 -9.55
CA GLU A 275 -2.71 -18.83 -8.79
C GLU A 275 -3.26 -18.30 -7.46
N TRP A 276 -2.54 -17.43 -6.75
CA TRP A 276 -2.85 -17.07 -5.36
C TRP A 276 -2.88 -15.56 -5.09
N GLY A 277 -2.52 -14.74 -6.08
CA GLY A 277 -2.43 -13.29 -5.95
C GLY A 277 -1.22 -12.82 -5.13
N VAL A 278 -0.21 -13.68 -4.94
CA VAL A 278 1.02 -13.30 -4.21
C VAL A 278 1.71 -12.15 -4.96
N PRO A 279 1.98 -11.00 -4.32
CA PRO A 279 2.67 -9.89 -4.97
C PRO A 279 4.10 -10.27 -5.36
N PHE A 280 4.62 -9.64 -6.42
CA PHE A 280 6.00 -9.83 -6.89
C PHE A 280 6.55 -8.50 -7.44
N GLN A 281 7.86 -8.45 -7.63
CA GLN A 281 8.54 -7.26 -8.15
C GLN A 281 9.40 -7.61 -9.36
N ASP A 282 9.50 -6.65 -10.26
CA ASP A 282 10.43 -6.59 -11.39
C ASP A 282 10.40 -7.80 -12.33
N ALA A 283 9.23 -8.38 -12.58
CA ALA A 283 9.10 -9.45 -13.57
C ALA A 283 9.22 -8.90 -14.99
N HIS A 284 9.98 -9.58 -15.83
CA HIS A 284 10.16 -9.23 -17.23
C HIS A 284 8.91 -9.55 -18.04
N VAL A 285 8.45 -8.54 -18.76
CA VAL A 285 7.22 -8.60 -19.53
C VAL A 285 7.36 -7.89 -20.86
N ARG A 286 6.48 -8.23 -21.78
CA ARG A 286 6.16 -7.40 -22.93
C ARG A 286 4.76 -6.82 -22.73
N THR A 287 4.66 -5.49 -22.76
CA THR A 287 3.43 -4.75 -22.48
C THR A 287 2.94 -3.99 -23.70
N VAL A 288 1.61 -3.93 -23.86
CA VAL A 288 0.95 -3.04 -24.82
C VAL A 288 -0.20 -2.34 -24.10
N THR A 289 -0.15 -1.02 -24.00
CA THR A 289 -1.29 -0.22 -23.54
C THR A 289 -2.22 0.06 -24.72
N THR A 290 -3.51 -0.22 -24.58
CA THR A 290 -4.53 0.05 -25.60
C THR A 290 -5.65 0.91 -25.03
N GLY A 291 -6.13 1.87 -25.82
CA GLY A 291 -7.14 2.84 -25.41
C GLY A 291 -6.57 4.00 -24.57
N GLY A 292 -7.28 5.12 -24.55
CA GLY A 292 -6.90 6.31 -23.81
C GLY A 292 -5.68 7.05 -24.40
N PRO A 293 -5.23 8.13 -23.74
CA PRO A 293 -4.21 9.04 -24.29
C PRO A 293 -2.78 8.47 -24.35
N PHE A 294 -2.55 7.28 -23.78
CA PHE A 294 -1.24 6.62 -23.70
C PHE A 294 -1.20 5.27 -24.42
N SER A 295 -2.03 5.09 -25.45
CA SER A 295 -2.00 3.89 -26.27
C SER A 295 -0.64 3.70 -26.95
N ASP A 296 -0.07 2.51 -26.81
CA ASP A 296 1.18 2.13 -27.46
C ASP A 296 0.91 1.55 -28.84
N GLY A 297 1.60 2.07 -29.86
CA GLY A 297 1.48 1.54 -31.24
C GLY A 297 2.17 0.19 -31.45
N GLN A 298 3.08 -0.21 -30.55
CA GLN A 298 3.85 -1.46 -30.60
C GLN A 298 4.11 -1.99 -29.19
N PRO A 299 4.31 -3.31 -29.03
CA PRO A 299 4.71 -3.89 -27.75
C PRO A 299 6.09 -3.41 -27.29
N VAL A 300 6.18 -3.10 -26.00
CA VAL A 300 7.42 -2.65 -25.33
C VAL A 300 7.84 -3.69 -24.29
N GLU A 301 9.12 -4.04 -24.28
CA GLU A 301 9.70 -4.87 -23.23
C GLU A 301 9.98 -4.01 -21.99
N SER A 302 9.49 -4.44 -20.83
CA SER A 302 9.52 -3.69 -19.58
C SER A 302 9.53 -4.64 -18.37
N THR A 303 9.53 -4.07 -17.17
CA THR A 303 9.32 -4.82 -15.93
C THR A 303 7.99 -4.42 -15.29
N ILE A 304 7.31 -5.39 -14.67
CA ILE A 304 6.09 -5.15 -13.90
C ILE A 304 6.27 -5.61 -12.46
N SER A 305 5.70 -4.83 -11.54
CA SER A 305 5.64 -5.12 -10.11
C SER A 305 4.18 -5.06 -9.66
N ILE A 306 3.74 -6.07 -8.93
CA ILE A 306 2.42 -6.12 -8.31
C ILE A 306 2.60 -5.92 -6.81
N ILE A 307 2.02 -4.86 -6.28
CA ILE A 307 2.09 -4.50 -4.86
C ILE A 307 0.72 -4.69 -4.20
N GLU A 308 0.72 -5.22 -2.98
CA GLU A 308 -0.50 -5.29 -2.16
C GLU A 308 -0.72 -3.92 -1.50
N ARG A 309 -1.84 -3.25 -1.85
CA ARG A 309 -2.33 -2.11 -1.08
C ARG A 309 -3.18 -2.64 0.06
N GLY A 310 -2.79 -2.36 1.30
CA GLY A 310 -3.51 -2.82 2.50
C GLY A 310 -4.93 -2.26 2.54
N ARG A 311 -5.92 -3.05 2.10
CA ARG A 311 -7.34 -2.70 2.27
C ARG A 311 -7.82 -3.22 3.63
N SER A 312 -8.28 -2.29 4.46
CA SER A 312 -8.56 -2.44 5.90
C SER A 312 -9.84 -3.22 6.28
N GLU A 313 -10.56 -3.83 5.34
CA GLU A 313 -11.82 -4.56 5.64
C GLU A 313 -11.65 -6.07 5.55
N ALA A 314 -10.68 -6.61 6.28
CA ALA A 314 -10.63 -8.05 6.49
C ALA A 314 -11.67 -8.47 7.54
N PRO A 315 -12.39 -9.60 7.35
CA PRO A 315 -13.29 -10.10 8.38
C PRO A 315 -12.49 -10.41 9.65
N GLN A 316 -13.14 -10.27 10.81
CA GLN A 316 -12.51 -10.66 12.07
C GLN A 316 -12.37 -12.18 12.10
N LEU A 317 -11.13 -12.65 12.28
CA LEU A 317 -10.79 -14.06 12.32
C LEU A 317 -10.25 -14.43 13.70
N TYR A 318 -10.39 -15.71 14.04
CA TYR A 318 -9.95 -16.26 15.31
C TYR A 318 -9.29 -17.62 15.11
N LEU A 319 -8.19 -17.86 15.83
CA LEU A 319 -7.61 -19.18 16.02
C LEU A 319 -8.25 -19.80 17.25
N ARG A 320 -8.92 -20.93 17.08
CA ARG A 320 -9.55 -21.67 18.16
C ARG A 320 -8.90 -23.04 18.31
N CYS A 321 -8.57 -23.38 19.54
CA CYS A 321 -8.13 -24.71 19.92
C CYS A 321 -9.22 -25.39 20.75
N THR A 322 -9.63 -26.58 20.32
CA THR A 322 -10.54 -27.45 21.08
C THR A 322 -9.83 -28.75 21.43
N THR A 323 -9.95 -29.19 22.67
CA THR A 323 -9.41 -30.45 23.16
C THR A 323 -10.11 -31.65 22.52
N GLY A 324 -9.48 -32.83 22.60
CA GLY A 324 -10.04 -34.08 22.06
C GLY A 324 -11.44 -34.45 22.61
N ASP A 325 -11.79 -33.93 23.78
CA ASP A 325 -13.12 -34.07 24.42
C ASP A 325 -14.16 -33.02 23.96
N GLY A 326 -13.78 -32.09 23.09
CA GLY A 326 -14.64 -31.04 22.54
C GLY A 326 -14.69 -29.74 23.36
N THR A 327 -13.94 -29.62 24.45
CA THR A 327 -13.87 -28.39 25.25
C THR A 327 -13.01 -27.32 24.55
N SER A 328 -13.40 -26.04 24.63
CA SER A 328 -12.58 -24.96 24.06
C SER A 328 -11.41 -24.64 24.99
N ARG A 329 -10.17 -24.84 24.53
CA ARG A 329 -8.95 -24.50 25.28
C ARG A 329 -8.69 -23.00 25.26
N PHE A 330 -8.71 -22.43 24.05
CA PHE A 330 -8.60 -20.99 23.85
C PHE A 330 -9.26 -20.55 22.55
N ARG A 331 -9.50 -19.24 22.45
CA ARG A 331 -9.95 -18.57 21.23
C ARG A 331 -9.23 -17.23 21.12
N LEU A 332 -8.25 -17.17 20.23
CA LEU A 332 -7.32 -16.06 20.05
C LEU A 332 -7.72 -15.25 18.81
N PRO A 333 -7.84 -13.91 18.86
CA PRO A 333 -8.07 -13.12 17.66
C PRO A 333 -6.87 -13.23 16.71
N LEU A 334 -7.10 -13.20 15.40
CA LEU A 334 -6.05 -13.21 14.39
C LEU A 334 -5.98 -11.86 13.70
N VAL A 335 -4.76 -11.43 13.38
CA VAL A 335 -4.48 -10.21 12.61
C VAL A 335 -4.30 -10.61 11.16
N VAL A 336 -5.16 -10.13 10.26
CA VAL A 336 -5.03 -10.43 8.83
C VAL A 336 -3.94 -9.54 8.24
N ALA A 337 -2.80 -10.15 7.91
CA ALA A 337 -1.65 -9.47 7.32
C ALA A 337 -1.80 -9.28 5.81
N ALA A 338 -2.39 -10.26 5.12
CA ALA A 338 -2.62 -10.20 3.68
C ALA A 338 -3.87 -10.99 3.28
N ARG A 339 -4.58 -10.50 2.26
CA ARG A 339 -5.72 -11.21 1.65
C ARG A 339 -5.70 -11.01 0.14
N THR A 340 -5.28 -12.04 -0.57
CA THR A 340 -5.10 -11.99 -2.02
C THR A 340 -5.90 -13.08 -2.73
N VAL A 341 -6.24 -12.83 -4.00
CA VAL A 341 -6.96 -13.78 -4.85
C VAL A 341 -6.17 -13.98 -6.13
N GLY A 342 -6.03 -15.23 -6.58
CA GLY A 342 -5.37 -15.58 -7.83
C GLY A 342 -6.04 -14.91 -9.03
N ALA A 343 -5.25 -14.26 -9.87
CA ALA A 343 -5.73 -13.51 -11.03
C ALA A 343 -6.51 -14.38 -12.03
N HIS A 344 -6.14 -15.65 -12.20
CA HIS A 344 -6.78 -16.56 -13.16
C HIS A 344 -7.62 -17.66 -12.51
N THR A 345 -7.25 -18.10 -11.31
CA THR A 345 -7.87 -19.25 -10.64
C THR A 345 -9.02 -18.86 -9.71
N GLY A 346 -9.03 -17.61 -9.23
CA GLY A 346 -9.90 -17.18 -8.15
C GLY A 346 -9.60 -17.84 -6.80
N TRP A 347 -8.46 -18.52 -6.63
CA TRP A 347 -8.10 -19.14 -5.36
C TRP A 347 -7.75 -18.07 -4.33
N LEU A 348 -8.16 -18.30 -3.08
CA LEU A 348 -7.96 -17.34 -1.99
C LEU A 348 -6.70 -17.71 -1.22
N ARG A 349 -5.87 -16.71 -0.98
CA ARG A 349 -4.76 -16.76 -0.03
C ARG A 349 -5.01 -15.79 1.10
N LEU A 350 -4.79 -16.25 2.31
CA LEU A 350 -4.93 -15.48 3.53
C LEU A 350 -3.67 -15.66 4.36
N VAL A 351 -3.03 -14.56 4.74
CA VAL A 351 -1.92 -14.56 5.69
C VAL A 351 -2.42 -13.92 6.97
N VAL A 352 -2.29 -14.66 8.07
CA VAL A 352 -2.72 -14.23 9.38
C VAL A 352 -1.60 -14.38 10.39
N ASP A 353 -1.49 -13.41 11.28
CA ASP A 353 -0.60 -13.47 12.42
C ASP A 353 -1.42 -13.65 13.71
N THR A 354 -0.81 -14.25 14.72
CA THR A 354 -1.30 -14.13 16.09
C THR A 354 -1.16 -12.67 16.58
N PRO A 355 -1.90 -12.24 17.62
CA PRO A 355 -1.90 -10.86 18.12
C PRO A 355 -0.50 -10.27 18.36
N GLU A 356 0.37 -11.04 18.99
CA GLU A 356 1.75 -10.64 19.26
C GLU A 356 2.74 -11.10 18.18
N ARG A 357 2.21 -11.65 17.08
CA ARG A 357 2.95 -12.13 15.91
C ARG A 357 3.97 -13.23 16.23
N ALA A 358 3.74 -14.04 17.26
CA ALA A 358 4.58 -15.21 17.53
C ALA A 358 4.46 -16.28 16.44
N LEU A 359 3.29 -16.39 15.80
CA LEU A 359 3.04 -17.28 14.67
C LEU A 359 2.54 -16.51 13.46
N ASN A 360 3.05 -16.91 12.30
CA ASN A 360 2.52 -16.53 10.99
C ASN A 360 1.92 -17.77 10.33
N CYS A 361 0.67 -17.65 9.87
CA CYS A 361 -0.06 -18.73 9.21
C CYS A 361 -0.47 -18.28 7.81
N GLU A 362 -0.10 -19.05 6.80
CA GLU A 362 -0.59 -18.89 5.43
C GLU A 362 -1.62 -19.97 5.12
N LEU A 363 -2.85 -19.55 4.81
CA LEU A 363 -3.97 -20.40 4.45
C LEU A 363 -4.31 -20.21 2.97
N ARG A 364 -4.44 -21.32 2.25
CA ARG A 364 -4.66 -21.38 0.81
C ARG A 364 -5.90 -22.21 0.52
N PHE A 365 -6.91 -21.59 -0.10
CA PHE A 365 -8.20 -22.20 -0.38
C PHE A 365 -8.38 -22.41 -1.89
N LYS A 366 -8.40 -23.67 -2.33
CA LYS A 366 -8.75 -24.05 -3.71
C LYS A 366 -10.25 -24.35 -3.77
N GLN A 367 -10.97 -23.62 -4.61
CA GLN A 367 -12.38 -23.87 -4.93
C GLN A 367 -13.31 -24.06 -3.70
N ARG A 368 -13.01 -23.39 -2.57
CA ARG A 368 -13.73 -23.47 -1.28
C ARG A 368 -13.79 -24.86 -0.61
N ARG A 369 -12.99 -25.85 -1.03
CA ARG A 369 -13.04 -27.21 -0.45
C ARG A 369 -11.69 -27.74 0.04
N ASP A 370 -10.61 -27.47 -0.68
CA ASP A 370 -9.27 -27.89 -0.25
C ASP A 370 -8.55 -26.71 0.40
N VAL A 371 -8.19 -26.88 1.67
CA VAL A 371 -7.46 -25.87 2.45
C VAL A 371 -6.07 -26.41 2.78
N GLU A 372 -5.05 -25.73 2.27
CA GLU A 372 -3.66 -25.96 2.65
C GLU A 372 -3.25 -24.87 3.65
N GLY A 373 -2.74 -25.28 4.81
CA GLY A 373 -2.25 -24.37 5.84
C GLY A 373 -0.76 -24.58 6.09
N LYS A 374 0.01 -23.49 6.11
CA LYS A 374 1.42 -23.50 6.52
C LYS A 374 1.59 -22.59 7.73
N VAL A 375 2.16 -23.14 8.80
CA VAL A 375 2.46 -22.40 10.03
C VAL A 375 3.97 -22.19 10.12
N GLN A 376 4.39 -20.97 10.46
CA GLN A 376 5.77 -20.58 10.63
C GLN A 376 5.92 -19.71 11.86
N VAL A 377 7.14 -19.63 12.39
CA VAL A 377 7.49 -18.65 13.42
C VAL A 377 7.33 -17.25 12.83
N GLY A 378 6.61 -16.39 13.56
CA GLY A 378 6.39 -15.00 13.16
C GLY A 378 7.52 -14.06 13.61
N ASN A 379 7.25 -12.76 13.60
CA ASN A 379 8.22 -11.74 14.03
C ASN A 379 7.70 -10.96 15.24
N VAL A 380 8.28 -11.25 16.40
CA VAL A 380 7.98 -10.61 17.68
C VAL A 380 8.83 -9.38 17.97
N ASP A 381 9.72 -8.95 17.07
CA ASP A 381 10.61 -7.81 17.31
C ASP A 381 9.82 -6.53 17.64
N GLY A 382 10.25 -5.83 18.70
CA GLY A 382 9.63 -4.62 19.23
C GLY A 382 8.36 -4.84 20.05
N ARG A 383 7.89 -6.09 20.24
CA ARG A 383 6.67 -6.41 21.02
C ARG A 383 6.94 -6.41 22.52
N ASN A 384 5.88 -6.33 23.32
CA ASN A 384 5.96 -6.45 24.78
C ASN A 384 6.32 -7.90 25.16
N PRO A 385 7.42 -8.15 25.89
CA PRO A 385 7.82 -9.49 26.31
C PRO A 385 6.76 -10.23 27.13
N GLU A 386 6.00 -9.53 27.97
CA GLU A 386 4.96 -10.14 28.80
C GLU A 386 3.80 -10.67 27.95
N ALA A 387 3.30 -9.85 27.03
CA ALA A 387 2.23 -10.26 26.12
C ALA A 387 2.67 -11.42 25.20
N VAL A 388 3.91 -11.36 24.70
CA VAL A 388 4.49 -12.44 23.89
C VAL A 388 4.64 -13.72 24.69
N ARG A 389 5.08 -13.65 25.96
CA ARG A 389 5.13 -14.81 26.87
C ARG A 389 3.75 -15.45 27.01
N ASP A 390 2.73 -14.65 27.35
CA ASP A 390 1.38 -15.15 27.59
C ASP A 390 0.76 -15.80 26.34
N GLU A 391 1.00 -15.21 25.16
CA GLU A 391 0.62 -15.80 23.88
C GLU A 391 1.35 -17.13 23.62
N LEU A 392 2.67 -17.17 23.82
CA LEU A 392 3.47 -18.37 23.62
C LEU A 392 3.08 -19.51 24.58
N GLU A 393 2.83 -19.21 25.85
CA GLU A 393 2.35 -20.20 26.83
C GLU A 393 0.98 -20.75 26.43
N THR A 394 0.09 -19.89 25.89
CA THR A 394 -1.20 -20.32 25.34
C THR A 394 -1.02 -21.23 24.13
N LEU A 395 -0.15 -20.87 23.17
CA LEU A 395 0.09 -21.65 21.97
C LEU A 395 0.78 -22.99 22.29
N LEU A 396 1.78 -23.00 23.17
CA LEU A 396 2.52 -24.21 23.55
C LEU A 396 1.69 -25.16 24.44
N SER A 397 0.51 -24.74 24.89
CA SER A 397 -0.45 -25.63 25.55
C SER A 397 -1.22 -26.56 24.59
N ILE A 398 -1.04 -26.39 23.27
CA ILE A 398 -1.65 -27.25 22.24
C ILE A 398 -1.03 -28.66 22.31
N SER A 399 -1.89 -29.66 22.40
CA SER A 399 -1.52 -31.08 22.31
C SER A 399 -1.73 -31.64 20.90
N GLU A 400 -1.07 -32.76 20.58
CA GLU A 400 -1.29 -33.49 19.31
C GLU A 400 -2.74 -33.96 19.14
N GLU A 401 -3.46 -34.19 20.23
CA GLU A 401 -4.87 -34.60 20.22
C GLU A 401 -5.85 -33.43 20.02
N ASP A 402 -5.37 -32.19 20.12
CA ASP A 402 -6.21 -31.01 19.99
C ASP A 402 -6.56 -30.73 18.51
N VAL A 403 -7.71 -30.09 18.30
CA VAL A 403 -8.17 -29.63 16.99
C VAL A 403 -8.01 -28.12 16.92
N LEU A 404 -7.22 -27.66 15.94
CA LEU A 404 -7.09 -26.25 15.63
C LEU A 404 -8.04 -25.87 14.50
N SER A 405 -8.67 -24.72 14.64
CA SER A 405 -9.56 -24.18 13.62
C SER A 405 -9.38 -22.68 13.47
N VAL A 406 -9.53 -22.21 12.24
CA VAL A 406 -9.62 -20.77 11.94
C VAL A 406 -11.08 -20.46 11.70
N GLU A 407 -11.66 -19.63 12.56
CA GLU A 407 -13.08 -19.30 12.56
C GLU A 407 -13.29 -17.82 12.21
N THR A 408 -14.42 -17.49 11.59
CA THR A 408 -14.84 -16.09 11.46
C THR A 408 -15.51 -15.59 12.75
N GLY A 409 -15.80 -14.29 12.82
CA GLY A 409 -16.49 -13.69 13.97
C GLY A 409 -17.84 -14.32 14.32
N ASN A 410 -18.52 -14.98 13.38
CA ASN A 410 -19.79 -15.68 13.63
C ASN A 410 -19.62 -17.13 14.15
N GLY A 411 -18.38 -17.62 14.31
CA GLY A 411 -18.06 -18.98 14.76
C GLY A 411 -18.03 -20.04 13.65
N GLU A 412 -18.19 -19.66 12.38
CA GLU A 412 -18.02 -20.56 11.23
C GLU A 412 -16.55 -20.89 11.02
N ALA A 413 -16.21 -22.19 11.06
CA ALA A 413 -14.86 -22.67 10.83
C ALA A 413 -14.53 -22.69 9.33
N LEU A 414 -13.53 -21.90 8.94
CA LEU A 414 -12.97 -21.86 7.59
C LEU A 414 -12.03 -23.04 7.32
N MET A 415 -11.33 -23.49 8.37
CA MET A 415 -10.39 -24.61 8.32
C MET A 415 -10.41 -25.35 9.65
N ARG A 416 -10.16 -26.66 9.60
CA ARG A 416 -9.80 -27.47 10.77
C ARG A 416 -8.55 -28.28 10.46
N ALA A 417 -7.69 -28.41 11.45
CA ALA A 417 -6.47 -29.19 11.39
C ALA A 417 -6.29 -30.00 12.67
N HIS A 418 -5.71 -31.18 12.53
CA HIS A 418 -5.46 -32.15 13.59
C HIS A 418 -3.97 -32.43 13.67
N GLY A 419 -3.43 -32.70 14.85
CA GLY A 419 -2.03 -33.09 15.03
C GLY A 419 -1.03 -32.06 14.53
N ILE A 420 -1.33 -30.76 14.65
CA ILE A 420 -0.38 -29.70 14.29
C ILE A 420 0.75 -29.69 15.30
N ALA A 421 1.96 -29.96 14.83
CA ALA A 421 3.19 -29.69 15.56
C ALA A 421 3.60 -28.24 15.36
N LEU A 422 3.72 -27.48 16.46
CA LEU A 422 4.25 -26.13 16.42
C LEU A 422 5.78 -26.13 16.21
N PRO A 423 6.35 -25.08 15.63
CA PRO A 423 7.80 -24.97 15.47
C PRO A 423 8.52 -25.04 16.83
N THR A 424 9.48 -25.95 16.97
CA THR A 424 10.24 -26.18 18.22
C THR A 424 11.03 -24.96 18.70
N ALA A 425 11.37 -24.04 17.79
CA ALA A 425 12.03 -22.78 18.10
C ALA A 425 11.21 -21.86 19.03
N LEU A 426 9.88 -22.03 19.07
CA LEU A 426 9.01 -21.27 19.99
C LEU A 426 9.32 -21.61 21.45
N GLU A 427 9.38 -22.90 21.76
CA GLU A 427 9.70 -23.39 23.11
C GLU A 427 11.19 -23.24 23.44
N ALA A 428 12.07 -23.53 22.49
CA ALA A 428 13.51 -23.57 22.74
C ALA A 428 14.15 -22.19 22.92
N ILE A 429 13.63 -21.15 22.25
CA ILE A 429 14.26 -19.81 22.23
C ILE A 429 13.26 -18.69 22.51
N HIS A 430 12.13 -18.63 21.78
CA HIS A 430 11.23 -17.47 21.86
C HIS A 430 10.62 -17.30 23.25
N LEU A 431 10.09 -18.39 23.82
CA LEU A 431 9.49 -18.38 25.15
C LEU A 431 10.53 -18.05 26.25
N PRO A 432 11.71 -18.71 26.32
CA PRO A 432 12.75 -18.34 27.28
C PRO A 432 13.18 -16.87 27.19
N VAL A 433 13.37 -16.32 25.99
CA VAL A 433 13.72 -14.89 25.83
C VAL A 433 12.62 -14.00 26.39
N ALA A 434 11.35 -14.26 26.06
CA ALA A 434 10.22 -13.50 26.57
C ALA A 434 10.10 -13.58 28.10
N GLN A 435 10.28 -14.78 28.68
CA GLN A 435 10.26 -15.01 30.12
C GLN A 435 11.38 -14.25 30.84
N HIS A 436 12.62 -14.35 30.33
CA HIS A 436 13.77 -13.66 30.91
C HIS A 436 13.61 -12.14 30.86
N LEU A 437 13.19 -11.57 29.72
CA LEU A 437 12.96 -10.13 29.60
C LEU A 437 11.82 -9.65 30.50
N THR A 438 10.72 -10.41 30.59
CA THR A 438 9.61 -10.09 31.50
C THR A 438 10.06 -10.07 32.96
N GLN A 439 10.88 -11.05 33.36
CA GLN A 439 11.45 -11.11 34.69
C GLN A 439 12.36 -9.90 34.99
N LEU A 440 13.19 -9.51 34.02
CA LEU A 440 14.11 -8.38 34.17
C LEU A 440 13.40 -7.01 34.17
N GLN A 441 12.20 -6.90 33.58
CA GLN A 441 11.44 -5.64 33.55
C GLN A 441 11.16 -5.07 34.95
N ALA A 442 11.01 -5.92 35.97
CA ALA A 442 10.80 -5.47 37.36
C ALA A 442 12.02 -4.75 37.97
N HIS A 443 13.18 -4.82 37.32
CA HIS A 443 14.46 -4.30 37.81
C HIS A 443 14.98 -3.10 37.01
N THR A 444 14.15 -2.53 36.12
CA THR A 444 14.52 -1.39 35.28
C THR A 444 13.29 -0.52 34.99
N ALA A 445 13.48 0.80 34.93
CA ALA A 445 12.43 1.74 34.56
C ALA A 445 12.23 1.81 33.04
N SER A 446 13.25 1.45 32.26
CA SER A 446 13.17 1.41 30.81
C SER A 446 12.26 0.27 30.36
N VAL A 447 11.35 0.56 29.43
CA VAL A 447 10.46 -0.48 28.87
C VAL A 447 11.28 -1.40 27.99
N LEU A 448 11.35 -2.67 28.38
CA LEU A 448 11.99 -3.72 27.61
C LEU A 448 11.05 -4.21 26.51
N VAL A 449 11.62 -4.50 25.35
CA VAL A 449 10.89 -5.02 24.18
C VAL A 449 11.57 -6.27 23.67
N MET A 450 10.82 -7.12 22.98
CA MET A 450 11.37 -8.30 22.33
C MET A 450 12.38 -7.90 21.24
N PRO A 451 13.54 -8.56 21.15
CA PRO A 451 14.48 -8.38 20.04
C PRO A 451 14.07 -9.20 18.81
N SER A 452 14.77 -8.94 17.69
CA SER A 452 14.81 -9.87 16.56
C SER A 452 15.51 -11.17 16.99
N ILE A 453 14.74 -12.22 17.24
CA ILE A 453 15.26 -13.51 17.71
C ILE A 453 16.26 -14.12 16.71
N ALA A 454 16.05 -13.91 15.41
CA ALA A 454 16.92 -14.42 14.35
C ALA A 454 18.34 -13.83 14.38
N GLU A 455 18.55 -12.70 15.07
CA GLU A 455 19.85 -12.04 15.19
C GLU A 455 20.56 -12.36 16.51
N ILE A 456 19.91 -13.08 17.44
CA ILE A 456 20.49 -13.41 18.73
C ILE A 456 21.57 -14.48 18.55
N THR A 457 22.72 -14.26 19.17
CA THR A 457 23.78 -15.28 19.27
C THR A 457 23.63 -16.12 20.54
N ASP A 458 24.16 -17.35 20.52
CA ASP A 458 24.14 -18.24 21.70
C ASP A 458 24.76 -17.59 22.95
N ASN A 459 25.83 -16.80 22.79
CA ASN A 459 26.48 -16.10 23.90
C ASN A 459 25.57 -15.03 24.50
N GLN A 460 24.85 -14.28 23.66
CA GLN A 460 23.89 -13.28 24.11
C GLN A 460 22.72 -13.94 24.86
N PHE A 461 22.20 -15.06 24.33
CA PHE A 461 21.14 -15.82 24.99
C PHE A 461 21.59 -16.38 26.36
N HIS A 462 22.76 -17.01 26.43
CA HIS A 462 23.31 -17.49 27.70
C HIS A 462 23.51 -16.36 28.72
N TYR A 463 23.97 -15.19 28.28
CA TYR A 463 24.14 -14.05 29.15
C TYR A 463 22.81 -13.49 29.67
N LEU A 464 21.77 -13.46 28.83
CA LEU A 464 20.40 -13.13 29.25
C LEU A 464 19.88 -14.10 30.31
N SER A 465 20.01 -15.41 30.06
CA SER A 465 19.59 -16.44 31.02
C SER A 465 20.36 -16.34 32.34
N LEU A 466 21.65 -16.00 32.29
CA LEU A 466 22.48 -15.75 33.46
C LEU A 466 21.95 -14.56 34.27
N LEU A 467 21.69 -13.42 33.62
CA LEU A 467 21.14 -12.24 34.28
C LEU A 467 19.78 -12.54 34.91
N ALA A 468 18.87 -13.17 34.16
CA ALA A 468 17.56 -13.58 34.68
C ALA A 468 17.70 -14.49 35.92
N SER A 469 18.65 -15.43 35.92
CA SER A 469 18.93 -16.28 37.09
C SER A 469 19.40 -15.48 38.30
N ILE A 470 20.33 -14.53 38.10
CA ILE A 470 20.85 -13.63 39.14
C ILE A 470 19.72 -12.78 39.75
N TYR A 471 18.90 -12.14 38.91
CA TYR A 471 17.78 -11.33 39.37
C TYR A 471 16.66 -12.15 40.01
N GLY A 472 16.51 -13.41 39.58
CA GLY A 472 15.66 -14.43 40.20
C GLY A 472 16.11 -14.88 41.58
N GLY A 473 17.29 -14.45 42.04
CA GLY A 473 17.81 -14.72 43.38
C GLY A 473 18.88 -15.80 43.44
N THR A 474 19.32 -16.33 42.29
CA THR A 474 20.39 -17.33 42.24
C THR A 474 21.73 -16.64 42.04
N ALA A 475 22.58 -16.62 43.06
CA ALA A 475 23.92 -16.05 42.94
C ALA A 475 24.77 -16.89 41.96
N HIS A 476 25.45 -16.21 41.03
CA HIS A 476 26.33 -16.84 40.07
C HIS A 476 27.76 -16.92 40.61
N ARG A 477 28.40 -18.09 40.48
CA ARG A 477 29.80 -18.30 40.89
C ARG A 477 30.69 -18.54 39.69
N TRP A 478 31.79 -17.81 39.62
CA TRP A 478 32.79 -17.92 38.56
C TRP A 478 34.20 -17.66 39.12
N SER A 479 35.23 -17.86 38.30
CA SER A 479 36.63 -17.73 38.71
C SER A 479 37.31 -16.57 37.99
N TRP A 480 38.11 -15.77 38.70
CA TRP A 480 38.88 -14.67 38.11
C TRP A 480 40.39 -14.97 38.13
N THR A 481 41.15 -14.27 37.29
CA THR A 481 42.60 -14.52 37.11
C THR A 481 43.46 -13.37 37.59
N GLU A 482 43.18 -12.16 37.14
CA GLU A 482 43.86 -10.94 37.58
C GLU A 482 42.99 -9.71 37.28
N VAL A 483 43.24 -8.61 37.99
CA VAL A 483 42.73 -7.27 37.68
C VAL A 483 43.90 -6.30 37.75
N THR A 484 44.02 -5.44 36.74
CA THR A 484 45.06 -4.41 36.67
C THR A 484 44.47 -3.06 37.07
N PHE A 485 45.16 -2.35 37.95
CA PHE A 485 44.82 -1.01 38.40
C PHE A 485 45.94 -0.03 38.03
N GLN A 486 45.55 1.19 37.68
CA GLN A 486 46.47 2.31 37.51
C GLN A 486 46.32 3.27 38.68
N MET A 487 47.45 3.69 39.25
CA MET A 487 47.48 4.71 40.30
C MET A 487 47.03 6.06 39.73
N PRO A 488 46.11 6.76 40.41
CA PRO A 488 45.76 8.13 40.10
C PRO A 488 47.00 9.02 40.06
N GLN A 489 46.94 10.07 39.25
CA GLN A 489 47.98 11.10 39.21
C GLN A 489 47.90 12.05 40.41
N ASP A 490 46.74 12.13 41.06
CA ASP A 490 46.53 12.90 42.27
C ASP A 490 47.12 12.17 43.49
N ASP A 491 47.99 12.86 44.24
CA ASP A 491 48.69 12.28 45.38
C ASP A 491 47.73 11.84 46.51
N ALA A 492 46.64 12.59 46.75
CA ALA A 492 45.70 12.28 47.82
C ALA A 492 44.83 11.05 47.48
N GLU A 493 44.49 10.87 46.21
CA GLU A 493 43.80 9.68 45.71
C GLU A 493 44.73 8.46 45.64
N ALA A 494 45.99 8.64 45.25
CA ALA A 494 47.01 7.59 45.25
C ALA A 494 47.27 7.02 46.66
N GLU A 495 47.31 7.87 47.70
CA GLU A 495 47.43 7.40 49.09
C GLU A 495 46.24 6.53 49.52
N ARG A 496 45.01 6.89 49.16
CA ARG A 496 43.81 6.10 49.48
C ARG A 496 43.88 4.70 48.85
N ILE A 497 44.29 4.60 47.59
CA ILE A 497 44.39 3.29 46.93
C ILE A 497 45.58 2.48 47.48
N ARG A 498 46.66 3.14 47.92
CA ARG A 498 47.76 2.47 48.60
C ARG A 498 47.30 1.79 49.90
N GLU A 499 46.44 2.45 50.68
CA GLU A 499 45.82 1.86 51.87
C GLU A 499 44.99 0.61 51.52
N VAL A 500 44.21 0.66 50.44
CA VAL A 500 43.46 -0.50 49.92
C VAL A 500 44.40 -1.66 49.53
N ALA A 501 45.52 -1.36 48.88
CA ALA A 501 46.52 -2.36 48.49
C ALA A 501 47.20 -3.03 49.71
N VAL A 502 47.45 -2.26 50.78
CA VAL A 502 47.96 -2.78 52.06
C VAL A 502 46.92 -3.67 52.76
N ASN A 503 45.64 -3.26 52.77
CA ASN A 503 44.56 -4.07 53.34
C ASN A 503 44.35 -5.39 52.58
N ALA A 504 44.54 -5.39 51.25
CA ALA A 504 44.51 -6.59 50.42
C ALA A 504 45.63 -7.58 50.80
N LEU A 505 46.85 -7.11 51.11
CA LEU A 505 47.95 -7.97 51.61
C LEU A 505 47.67 -8.54 53.00
N ALA A 506 46.98 -7.79 53.85
CA ALA A 506 46.60 -8.25 55.18
C ALA A 506 45.42 -9.25 55.17
N GLY A 507 44.83 -9.54 53.99
CA GLY A 507 43.68 -10.45 53.85
C GLY A 507 42.40 -9.92 54.50
N THR A 508 42.31 -8.60 54.72
CA THR A 508 41.20 -7.96 55.45
C THR A 508 40.17 -7.30 54.53
N GLY A 509 40.46 -7.17 53.22
CA GLY A 509 39.59 -6.55 52.23
C GLY A 509 38.94 -7.55 51.26
N HIS A 510 37.74 -7.23 50.81
CA HIS A 510 37.09 -7.89 49.67
C HIS A 510 37.04 -6.93 48.48
N LEU A 511 37.32 -7.43 47.28
CA LEU A 511 37.08 -6.68 46.05
C LEU A 511 35.61 -6.87 45.65
N VAL A 512 34.86 -5.77 45.62
CA VAL A 512 33.47 -5.75 45.18
C VAL A 512 33.37 -4.84 43.97
N ARG A 513 32.87 -5.36 42.84
CA ARG A 513 32.50 -4.57 41.67
C ARG A 513 30.99 -4.43 41.62
N VAL A 514 30.48 -3.21 41.63
CA VAL A 514 29.06 -2.92 41.47
C VAL A 514 28.84 -2.29 40.10
N GLU A 515 27.93 -2.84 39.31
CA GLU A 515 27.64 -2.33 37.96
C GLU A 515 26.16 -2.48 37.62
N ALA A 516 25.63 -1.54 36.85
CA ALA A 516 24.34 -1.67 36.19
C ALA A 516 24.55 -2.47 34.89
N PRO A 517 23.95 -3.67 34.73
CA PRO A 517 24.15 -4.47 33.54
C PRO A 517 23.67 -3.76 32.27
N VAL A 518 24.55 -3.64 31.29
CA VAL A 518 24.21 -3.23 29.92
C VAL A 518 24.60 -4.37 28.99
N PHE A 519 23.67 -4.82 28.15
CA PHE A 519 23.86 -6.00 27.31
C PHE A 519 23.17 -5.86 25.96
N GLN A 520 23.60 -6.67 25.00
CA GLN A 520 23.02 -6.68 23.65
C GLN A 520 22.27 -7.99 23.40
N LEU A 521 21.11 -7.89 22.74
CA LEU A 521 20.40 -9.03 22.14
C LEU A 521 20.10 -8.68 20.68
N GLY A 522 20.71 -9.43 19.75
CA GLY A 522 20.68 -9.06 18.33
C GLY A 522 21.25 -7.67 18.12
N ASN A 523 20.52 -6.81 17.40
CA ASN A 523 20.86 -5.41 17.16
C ASN A 523 20.42 -4.42 18.27
N ARG A 524 19.80 -4.88 19.36
CA ARG A 524 19.27 -4.02 20.44
C ARG A 524 20.17 -4.03 21.68
N THR A 525 20.30 -2.87 22.33
CA THR A 525 20.99 -2.72 23.62
C THR A 525 19.97 -2.52 24.74
N TYR A 526 20.17 -3.22 25.85
CA TYR A 526 19.32 -3.26 27.03
C TYR A 526 20.12 -2.81 28.25
N ALA A 527 19.49 -2.08 29.17
CA ALA A 527 20.08 -1.64 30.42
C ALA A 527 19.17 -2.00 31.60
N ILE A 528 19.76 -2.55 32.65
CA ILE A 528 19.06 -2.85 33.91
C ILE A 528 19.54 -1.86 34.97
N ASP A 529 18.61 -1.04 35.47
CA ASP A 529 18.94 0.04 36.42
C ASP A 529 19.37 -0.51 37.78
N HIS A 530 18.74 -1.61 38.22
CA HIS A 530 19.12 -2.31 39.45
C HIS A 530 20.55 -2.86 39.26
N PRO A 531 21.52 -2.56 40.13
CA PRO A 531 22.89 -3.05 39.97
C PRO A 531 23.07 -4.50 40.43
N VAL A 532 24.08 -5.15 39.86
CA VAL A 532 24.67 -6.39 40.38
C VAL A 532 25.98 -6.09 41.10
N ALA A 533 26.29 -6.89 42.12
CA ALA A 533 27.56 -6.86 42.83
C ALA A 533 28.32 -8.18 42.62
N SER A 534 29.56 -8.08 42.15
CA SER A 534 30.50 -9.19 42.04
C SER A 534 31.54 -9.10 43.14
N THR A 535 31.54 -10.04 44.08
CA THR A 535 32.45 -10.06 45.23
C THR A 535 33.47 -11.17 45.08
N ALA A 536 34.76 -10.81 45.00
CA ALA A 536 35.86 -11.77 45.03
C ALA A 536 36.04 -12.30 46.46
N HIS A 537 36.13 -13.63 46.61
CA HIS A 537 36.23 -14.27 47.91
C HIS A 537 37.59 -14.01 48.59
N SER A 538 38.67 -13.93 47.80
CA SER A 538 40.02 -13.66 48.29
C SER A 538 40.83 -12.89 47.25
N ILE A 539 41.56 -11.87 47.72
CA ILE A 539 42.43 -11.02 46.90
C ILE A 539 43.82 -10.95 47.51
N ARG A 540 44.84 -10.76 46.66
CA ARG A 540 46.19 -10.36 47.07
C ARG A 540 46.84 -9.54 45.98
N LEU A 541 47.85 -8.75 46.34
CA LEU A 541 48.74 -8.14 45.34
C LEU A 541 49.54 -9.22 44.62
N GLU A 542 49.89 -8.93 43.37
CA GLU A 542 50.83 -9.73 42.60
C GLU A 542 52.15 -9.93 43.38
N PRO A 543 52.68 -11.17 43.43
CA PRO A 543 53.91 -11.45 44.15
C PRO A 543 55.08 -10.55 43.68
N GLY A 544 55.74 -9.89 44.64
CA GLY A 544 56.90 -9.03 44.37
C GLY A 544 56.60 -7.54 44.25
N VAL A 545 55.33 -7.13 44.31
CA VAL A 545 54.94 -5.71 44.38
C VAL A 545 54.97 -5.24 45.84
N ASP A 546 55.75 -4.19 46.12
CA ASP A 546 55.72 -3.48 47.41
C ASP A 546 54.69 -2.34 47.34
N PRO A 547 53.57 -2.41 48.08
CA PRO A 547 52.53 -1.38 48.06
C PRO A 547 53.06 -0.02 48.53
N THR A 548 54.03 0.00 49.45
CA THR A 548 54.58 1.24 50.00
C THR A 548 55.48 1.98 49.01
N ALA A 549 55.90 1.31 47.94
CA ALA A 549 56.73 1.86 46.87
C ALA A 549 55.93 2.37 45.67
N LEU A 550 54.60 2.16 45.62
CA LEU A 550 53.74 2.58 44.51
C LEU A 550 53.62 4.11 44.43
N ARG A 551 53.94 4.68 43.26
CA ARG A 551 53.88 6.12 42.96
C ARG A 551 52.64 6.45 42.12
N PRO A 552 52.22 7.74 42.08
CA PRO A 552 51.23 8.19 41.12
C PRO A 552 51.56 7.76 39.69
N ALA A 553 50.53 7.35 38.93
CA ALA A 553 50.62 6.74 37.59
C ALA A 553 51.25 5.33 37.47
N ASP A 554 51.79 4.73 38.55
CA ASP A 554 52.23 3.33 38.52
C ASP A 554 51.06 2.38 38.26
N THR A 555 51.35 1.21 37.69
CA THR A 555 50.37 0.15 37.45
C THR A 555 50.66 -1.03 38.35
N PHE A 556 49.64 -1.60 38.99
CA PHE A 556 49.77 -2.79 39.81
C PHE A 556 48.64 -3.79 39.53
N ARG A 557 48.86 -5.05 39.90
CA ARG A 557 47.88 -6.13 39.67
C ARG A 557 47.42 -6.74 40.98
N LEU A 558 46.11 -7.01 41.04
CA LEU A 558 45.52 -7.91 42.02
C LEU A 558 45.33 -9.29 41.38
N VAL A 559 45.61 -10.32 42.14
CA VAL A 559 45.42 -11.73 41.75
C VAL A 559 44.62 -12.47 42.83
N PRO A 560 44.01 -13.63 42.51
CA PRO A 560 43.37 -14.49 43.50
C PRO A 560 44.29 -14.84 44.66
N GLY A 561 43.75 -14.76 45.87
CA GLY A 561 44.40 -15.23 47.09
C GLY A 561 44.23 -16.75 47.27
N GLY A 562 43.63 -17.16 48.39
CA GLY A 562 43.37 -18.58 48.70
C GLY A 562 42.15 -19.17 47.99
N ASP A 563 41.26 -18.31 47.48
CA ASP A 563 40.05 -18.69 46.75
C ASP A 563 39.87 -17.75 45.54
N ALA A 564 39.89 -18.32 44.34
CA ALA A 564 39.68 -17.62 43.07
C ALA A 564 38.21 -17.42 42.73
N GLY A 565 37.29 -17.84 43.60
CA GLY A 565 35.86 -17.66 43.43
C GLY A 565 35.43 -16.19 43.50
N VAL A 566 34.48 -15.86 42.63
CA VAL A 566 33.68 -14.64 42.64
C VAL A 566 32.23 -15.05 42.74
N THR A 567 31.49 -14.37 43.60
CA THR A 567 30.03 -14.47 43.66
C THR A 567 29.40 -13.20 43.10
N THR A 568 28.63 -13.31 42.04
CA THR A 568 27.82 -12.22 41.46
C THR A 568 26.36 -12.41 41.86
N ALA A 569 25.79 -11.39 42.50
CA ALA A 569 24.39 -11.39 42.93
C ALA A 569 23.76 -10.00 42.74
N LYS A 570 22.41 -9.94 42.70
CA LYS A 570 21.70 -8.66 42.76
C LYS A 570 21.94 -7.96 44.10
N VAL A 571 22.04 -6.64 44.09
CA VAL A 571 22.14 -5.86 45.33
C VAL A 571 20.78 -5.87 46.04
N VAL A 572 20.75 -6.22 47.33
CA VAL A 572 19.51 -6.21 48.15
C VAL A 572 19.28 -4.80 48.70
N ASP A 573 18.02 -4.42 48.90
CA ASP A 573 17.61 -3.10 49.46
C ASP A 573 18.11 -1.87 48.68
N TRP A 574 18.24 -2.01 47.36
CA TRP A 574 18.64 -0.90 46.48
C TRP A 574 17.46 0.03 46.15
N ASN A 575 17.70 1.34 46.22
CA ASN A 575 16.84 2.38 45.65
C ASN A 575 17.58 3.17 44.57
N PRO A 576 16.90 3.69 43.52
CA PRO A 576 17.53 4.55 42.52
C PRO A 576 18.31 5.71 43.14
N GLY A 577 19.59 5.83 42.82
CA GLY A 577 20.50 6.85 43.37
C GLY A 577 21.10 6.55 44.76
N SER A 578 20.77 5.42 45.39
CA SER A 578 21.33 5.01 46.69
C SER A 578 22.80 4.57 46.63
N ILE A 579 23.29 4.25 45.43
CA ILE A 579 24.70 3.94 45.16
C ILE A 579 25.18 4.98 44.15
N GLN A 580 26.08 5.87 44.58
CA GLN A 580 26.86 6.70 43.66
C GLN A 580 28.01 5.84 43.14
N LEU A 581 27.94 5.47 41.87
CA LEU A 581 29.05 4.87 41.14
C LEU A 581 29.88 6.04 40.62
N ASP A 582 30.88 6.46 41.38
CA ASP A 582 31.92 7.39 40.89
C ASP A 582 32.94 6.64 40.02
#